data_AF-A0A5M9QIS3-F1
#
_entry.id   AF-A0A5M9QIS3-F1
#
_cell.length_a   1.000
_cell.length_b   1.000
_cell.length_c   1.000
_cell.angle_alpha   90.00
_cell.angle_beta   90.00
_cell.angle_gamma   90.00
#
_symmetry.space_group_name_H-M   'P 1'
#
loop_
_entity.id
_entity.type
_entity.pdbx_description
1 polymer ?
#
loop_
_entity_poly.entity_id
_entity_poly.type
_entity_poly.pdbx_seq_one_letter_code
_entity_poly.pdbx_strand_id
1 'polypeptide(L)'
;MLRSIAFIAFFCSSLCALESNIIEIMQYLQRDSDLIQKGFFLNKFDIVAEGISKHKADFSALQKFNIEVFLDEKTLNYSPIITSFLNNIVENRVALETFLKNNDKVRAYEAFQELNHNCMKCHALIRGW
;
A
#
# COMPACT_ATOMS: atom_id res chain seq x y z
N MET A 1 18.31 39.82 4.18
CA MET A 1 16.99 39.33 3.74
C MET A 1 17.06 38.23 2.69
N LEU A 2 17.98 38.27 1.70
CA LEU A 2 18.12 37.17 0.71
C LEU A 2 18.49 35.80 1.30
N ARG A 3 19.34 35.76 2.33
CA ARG A 3 19.73 34.50 3.01
C ARG A 3 18.54 33.79 3.69
N SER A 4 17.58 34.54 4.24
CA SER A 4 16.41 33.97 4.91
C SER A 4 15.39 33.39 3.91
N ILE A 5 15.33 33.92 2.68
CA ILE A 5 14.43 33.45 1.62
C ILE A 5 14.93 32.12 1.02
N ALA A 6 16.26 31.95 0.89
CA ALA A 6 16.87 30.73 0.36
C ALA A 6 16.64 29.50 1.27
N PHE A 7 16.65 29.69 2.59
CA PHE A 7 16.35 28.60 3.54
C PHE A 7 14.88 28.17 3.49
N ILE A 8 13.94 29.11 3.33
CA ILE A 8 12.51 28.79 3.23
C ILE A 8 12.20 28.03 1.94
N ALA A 9 12.83 28.39 0.82
CA ALA A 9 12.64 27.71 -0.46
C ALA A 9 13.12 26.24 -0.45
N PHE A 10 14.22 25.94 0.25
CA PHE A 10 14.79 24.59 0.34
C PHE A 10 13.90 23.63 1.14
N PHE A 11 13.34 24.08 2.27
CA PHE A 11 12.41 23.27 3.08
C PHE A 11 11.06 23.03 2.39
N CYS A 12 10.57 23.99 1.59
CA CYS A 12 9.32 23.81 0.86
C CYS A 12 9.45 22.76 -0.25
N SER A 13 10.60 22.71 -0.93
CA SER A 13 10.85 21.73 -1.99
C SER A 13 10.96 20.28 -1.52
N SER A 14 11.51 20.03 -0.32
CA SER A 14 11.67 18.66 0.20
C SER A 14 10.35 18.05 0.65
N LEU A 15 9.45 18.84 1.24
CA LEU A 15 8.10 18.40 1.62
C LEU A 15 7.25 18.06 0.40
N CYS A 16 7.24 18.90 -0.63
CA CYS A 16 6.52 18.63 -1.87
C CYS A 16 7.03 17.36 -2.57
N ALA A 17 8.35 17.11 -2.55
CA ALA A 17 8.92 15.90 -3.13
C ALA A 17 8.50 14.62 -2.39
N LEU A 18 8.42 14.66 -1.05
CA LEU A 18 8.00 13.53 -0.23
C LEU A 18 6.53 13.15 -0.47
N GLU A 19 5.64 14.14 -0.51
CA GLU A 19 4.21 13.95 -0.77
C GLU A 19 3.97 13.36 -2.17
N SER A 20 4.70 13.86 -3.18
CA SER A 20 4.59 13.33 -4.56
C SER A 20 4.96 11.85 -4.66
N ASN A 21 5.95 11.40 -3.88
CA ASN A 21 6.44 10.01 -3.89
C ASN A 21 5.40 9.03 -3.30
N ILE A 22 4.72 9.45 -2.22
CA ILE A 22 3.67 8.66 -1.57
C ILE A 22 2.47 8.45 -2.50
N ILE A 23 1.99 9.54 -3.12
CA ILE A 23 0.81 9.47 -4.00
C ILE A 23 1.10 8.51 -5.16
N GLU A 24 2.29 8.60 -5.73
CA GLU A 24 2.74 7.72 -6.80
C GLU A 24 2.77 6.24 -6.36
N ILE A 25 3.36 5.94 -5.19
CA ILE A 25 3.35 4.58 -4.63
C ILE A 25 1.92 4.04 -4.44
N MET A 26 1.01 4.86 -3.92
CA MET A 26 -0.39 4.45 -3.73
C MET A 26 -1.11 4.17 -5.06
N GLN A 27 -0.80 4.92 -6.11
CA GLN A 27 -1.32 4.68 -7.46
C GLN A 27 -0.77 3.38 -8.07
N TYR A 28 0.51 3.05 -7.81
CA TYR A 28 1.07 1.77 -8.21
C TYR A 28 0.43 0.61 -7.46
N LEU A 29 0.27 0.70 -6.14
CA LEU A 29 -0.44 -0.30 -5.35
C LEU A 29 -1.87 -0.54 -5.83
N GLN A 30 -2.62 0.52 -6.17
CA GLN A 30 -3.95 0.38 -6.78
C GLN A 30 -3.87 -0.40 -8.10
N ARG A 31 -2.98 0.00 -9.01
CA ARG A 31 -2.81 -0.65 -10.32
C ARG A 31 -2.45 -2.12 -10.18
N ASP A 32 -1.62 -2.46 -9.21
CA ASP A 32 -1.19 -3.84 -8.98
C ASP A 32 -2.33 -4.69 -8.40
N SER A 33 -3.11 -4.15 -7.46
CA SER A 33 -4.34 -4.80 -6.99
C SER A 33 -5.35 -5.00 -8.12
N ASP A 34 -5.52 -4.01 -9.01
CA ASP A 34 -6.37 -4.14 -10.19
C ASP A 34 -5.89 -5.26 -11.13
N LEU A 35 -4.57 -5.42 -11.26
CA LEU A 35 -3.97 -6.49 -12.05
C LEU A 35 -4.26 -7.87 -11.44
N ILE A 36 -4.09 -8.02 -10.12
CA ILE A 36 -4.42 -9.26 -9.40
C ILE A 36 -5.91 -9.59 -9.58
N GLN A 37 -6.80 -8.63 -9.34
CA GLN A 37 -8.26 -8.80 -9.48
C GLN A 37 -8.64 -9.20 -10.92
N LYS A 38 -8.07 -8.52 -11.92
CA LYS A 38 -8.26 -8.84 -13.33
C LYS A 38 -7.78 -10.26 -13.65
N GLY A 39 -6.64 -10.67 -13.11
CA GLY A 39 -6.10 -12.02 -13.27
C GLY A 39 -7.06 -13.10 -12.75
N PHE A 40 -7.65 -12.89 -11.57
CA PHE A 40 -8.67 -13.80 -11.03
C PHE A 40 -9.94 -13.84 -11.90
N PHE A 41 -10.47 -12.69 -12.32
CA PHE A 41 -11.67 -12.64 -13.16
C PHE A 41 -11.50 -13.31 -14.52
N LEU A 42 -10.30 -13.21 -15.11
CA LEU A 42 -10.00 -13.79 -16.43
C LEU A 42 -9.46 -15.23 -16.34
N ASN A 43 -9.30 -15.79 -15.13
CA ASN A 43 -8.63 -17.06 -14.91
C ASN A 43 -7.21 -17.10 -15.54
N LYS A 44 -6.45 -16.01 -15.36
CA LYS A 44 -5.09 -15.78 -15.89
C LYS A 44 -4.09 -15.62 -14.75
N PHE A 45 -3.51 -16.73 -14.29
CA PHE A 45 -2.63 -16.74 -13.10
C PHE A 45 -1.22 -16.20 -13.34
N ASP A 46 -0.81 -16.07 -14.60
CA ASP A 46 0.36 -15.28 -15.01
C ASP A 46 0.17 -13.80 -14.67
N ILE A 47 -1.02 -13.25 -14.96
CA ILE A 47 -1.39 -11.87 -14.60
C ILE A 47 -1.48 -11.71 -13.08
N VAL A 48 -2.05 -12.70 -12.38
CA VAL A 48 -2.08 -12.70 -10.89
C VAL A 48 -0.67 -12.65 -10.32
N ALA A 49 0.24 -13.49 -10.82
CA ALA A 49 1.63 -13.53 -10.36
C ALA A 49 2.38 -12.22 -10.65
N GLU A 50 2.16 -11.62 -11.82
CA GLU A 50 2.70 -10.30 -12.16
C GLU A 50 2.23 -9.23 -11.17
N GLY A 51 0.92 -9.18 -10.90
CA GLY A 51 0.34 -8.23 -9.95
C GLY A 51 0.88 -8.40 -8.53
N ILE A 52 1.01 -9.64 -8.05
CA ILE A 52 1.59 -9.91 -6.72
C ILE A 52 3.03 -9.44 -6.64
N SER A 53 3.83 -9.69 -7.69
CA SER A 53 5.24 -9.30 -7.72
C SER A 53 5.40 -7.78 -7.67
N LYS A 54 4.61 -7.03 -8.45
CA LYS A 54 4.64 -5.57 -8.44
C LYS A 54 4.13 -5.01 -7.12
N HIS A 55 2.97 -5.49 -6.65
CA HIS A 55 2.40 -5.09 -5.37
C HIS A 55 3.40 -5.32 -4.23
N LYS A 56 4.16 -6.42 -4.24
CA LYS A 56 5.20 -6.69 -3.24
C LYS A 56 6.30 -5.64 -3.27
N ALA A 57 6.80 -5.29 -4.46
CA ALA A 57 7.85 -4.29 -4.63
C ALA A 57 7.39 -2.90 -4.17
N ASP A 58 6.22 -2.46 -4.63
CA ASP A 58 5.67 -1.14 -4.31
C ASP A 58 5.24 -1.03 -2.85
N PHE A 59 4.72 -2.11 -2.26
CA PHE A 59 4.41 -2.14 -0.82
C PHE A 59 5.68 -2.08 0.03
N SER A 60 6.78 -2.72 -0.39
CA SER A 60 8.07 -2.56 0.26
C SER A 60 8.64 -1.15 0.15
N ALA A 61 8.29 -0.39 -0.90
CA ALA A 61 8.62 1.04 -0.97
C ALA A 61 7.79 1.84 0.05
N LEU A 62 6.49 1.57 0.18
CA LEU A 62 5.62 2.18 1.20
C LEU A 62 6.12 1.94 2.62
N GLN A 63 6.57 0.73 2.94
CA GLN A 63 7.05 0.37 4.28
C GLN A 63 8.31 1.12 4.74
N LYS A 64 8.99 1.85 3.84
CA LYS A 64 10.15 2.70 4.20
C LYS A 64 9.74 4.02 4.84
N PHE A 65 8.47 4.41 4.73
CA PHE A 65 7.94 5.62 5.33
C PHE A 65 7.55 5.35 6.79
N ASN A 66 7.77 6.35 7.67
CA ASN A 66 7.14 6.33 8.99
C ASN A 66 5.63 6.52 8.81
N ILE A 67 4.83 5.60 9.35
CA ILE A 67 3.37 5.63 9.23
C ILE A 67 2.75 6.89 9.84
N GLU A 68 3.43 7.51 10.81
CA GLU A 68 2.99 8.75 11.44
C GLU A 68 2.99 9.94 10.47
N VAL A 69 3.74 9.87 9.37
CA VAL A 69 3.72 10.90 8.31
C VAL A 69 2.36 11.00 7.62
N PHE A 70 1.53 9.94 7.71
CA PHE A 70 0.18 9.91 7.14
C PHE A 70 -0.91 10.31 8.14
N LEU A 71 -0.54 10.67 9.37
CA LEU A 71 -1.48 10.94 10.46
C LEU A 71 -1.44 12.42 10.84
N ASP A 72 -2.61 12.94 11.19
CA ASP A 72 -2.76 14.25 11.82
C ASP A 72 -2.83 14.11 13.36
N GLU A 73 -2.91 15.25 14.06
CA GLU A 73 -3.01 15.28 15.52
C GLU A 73 -4.19 14.47 16.07
N LYS A 74 -5.26 14.28 15.27
CA LYS A 74 -6.47 13.56 15.68
C LYS A 74 -6.35 12.05 15.46
N THR A 75 -5.46 11.61 14.59
CA THR A 75 -5.32 10.22 14.14
C THR A 75 -3.99 9.59 14.55
N LEU A 76 -3.07 10.33 15.17
CA LEU A 76 -1.76 9.85 15.59
C LEU A 76 -1.84 8.60 16.50
N ASN A 77 -2.85 8.53 17.37
CA ASN A 77 -3.09 7.38 18.24
C ASN A 77 -3.51 6.10 17.48
N TYR A 78 -3.81 6.18 16.19
CA TYR A 78 -4.11 5.03 15.34
C TYR A 78 -2.86 4.38 14.73
N SER A 79 -1.67 4.97 14.91
CA SER A 79 -0.40 4.42 14.40
C SER A 79 -0.21 2.91 14.70
N PRO A 80 -0.48 2.38 15.91
CA PRO A 80 -0.38 0.95 16.18
C PRO A 80 -1.40 0.10 15.38
N ILE A 81 -2.62 0.61 15.21
CA ILE A 81 -3.70 -0.07 14.49
C ILE A 81 -3.35 -0.15 13.00
N ILE A 82 -2.87 0.95 12.43
CA ILE A 82 -2.47 1.02 11.02
C ILE A 82 -1.26 0.12 10.77
N THR A 83 -0.29 0.09 11.70
CA THR A 83 0.85 -0.85 11.63
C THR A 83 0.37 -2.30 11.59
N SER A 84 -0.64 -2.66 12.39
CA SER A 84 -1.24 -3.99 12.32
C SER A 84 -1.87 -4.28 10.95
N PHE A 85 -2.60 -3.34 10.36
CA PHE A 85 -3.16 -3.52 9.02
C PHE A 85 -2.08 -3.71 7.95
N LEU A 86 -0.98 -2.95 8.02
CA LEU A 86 0.16 -3.10 7.12
C LEU A 86 0.81 -4.49 7.25
N ASN A 87 0.94 -5.01 8.46
CA ASN A 87 1.46 -6.37 8.69
C ASN A 87 0.51 -7.43 8.14
N ASN A 88 -0.79 -7.28 8.35
CA ASN A 88 -1.80 -8.20 7.81
C ASN A 88 -1.81 -8.22 6.28
N ILE A 89 -1.51 -7.09 5.60
CA ILE A 89 -1.34 -7.06 4.14
C ILE A 89 -0.20 -7.98 3.71
N VAL A 90 0.92 -7.98 4.44
CA VAL A 90 2.06 -8.88 4.17
C VAL A 90 1.68 -10.34 4.39
N GLU A 91 1.02 -10.65 5.51
CA GLU A 91 0.57 -12.00 5.84
C GLU A 91 -0.41 -12.55 4.80
N ASN A 92 -1.41 -11.76 4.42
CA ASN A 92 -2.38 -12.14 3.40
C ASN A 92 -1.75 -12.31 2.01
N ARG A 93 -0.74 -11.51 1.66
CA ARG A 93 0.04 -11.72 0.43
C ARG A 93 0.79 -13.05 0.46
N VAL A 94 1.42 -13.40 1.58
CA VAL A 94 2.13 -14.69 1.74
C VAL A 94 1.14 -15.86 1.66
N ALA A 95 -0.03 -15.73 2.27
CA ALA A 95 -1.11 -16.72 2.15
C ALA A 95 -1.57 -16.88 0.68
N LEU A 96 -1.81 -15.76 -0.01
CA LEU A 96 -2.13 -15.73 -1.44
C LEU A 96 -1.07 -16.47 -2.29
N GLU A 97 0.21 -16.15 -2.13
CA GLU A 97 1.33 -16.82 -2.82
C GLU A 97 1.35 -18.34 -2.51
N THR A 98 1.11 -18.71 -1.25
CA THR A 98 1.12 -20.11 -0.80
C THR A 98 -0.04 -20.90 -1.40
N PHE A 99 -1.26 -20.36 -1.39
CA PHE A 99 -2.42 -21.01 -1.99
C PHE A 99 -2.27 -21.15 -3.50
N LEU A 100 -1.72 -20.13 -4.18
CA LEU A 100 -1.44 -20.22 -5.62
C LEU A 100 -0.47 -21.36 -5.95
N LYS A 101 0.62 -21.49 -5.16
CA LYS A 101 1.62 -22.57 -5.29
C LYS A 101 1.00 -23.95 -5.07
N ASN A 102 0.04 -24.06 -4.16
CA ASN A 102 -0.68 -25.30 -3.88
C ASN A 102 -1.87 -25.56 -4.83
N ASN A 103 -2.02 -24.73 -5.87
CA ASN A 103 -3.12 -24.78 -6.83
C ASN A 103 -4.53 -24.57 -6.20
N ASP A 104 -4.60 -23.98 -5.01
CA ASP A 104 -5.85 -23.68 -4.31
C ASP A 104 -6.33 -22.27 -4.67
N LYS A 105 -7.01 -22.16 -5.82
CA LYS A 105 -7.31 -20.85 -6.42
C LYS A 105 -8.41 -20.09 -5.70
N VAL A 106 -9.32 -20.80 -5.03
CA VAL A 106 -10.39 -20.19 -4.23
C VAL A 106 -9.79 -19.54 -2.99
N ARG A 107 -8.98 -20.28 -2.22
CA ARG A 107 -8.33 -19.70 -1.03
C ARG A 107 -7.30 -18.63 -1.38
N ALA A 108 -6.65 -18.73 -2.54
CA ALA A 108 -5.84 -17.65 -3.08
C ALA A 108 -6.68 -16.37 -3.28
N TYR A 109 -7.85 -16.48 -3.91
CA TYR A 109 -8.73 -15.33 -4.11
C TYR A 109 -9.21 -14.73 -2.78
N GLU A 110 -9.60 -15.57 -1.81
CA GLU A 110 -10.00 -15.13 -0.48
C GLU A 110 -8.87 -14.36 0.23
N ALA A 111 -7.64 -14.88 0.21
CA ALA A 111 -6.49 -14.19 0.77
C ALA A 111 -6.22 -12.84 0.08
N PHE A 112 -6.44 -12.73 -1.22
CA PHE A 112 -6.36 -11.45 -1.93
C PHE A 112 -7.47 -10.46 -1.50
N GLN A 113 -8.69 -10.94 -1.28
CA GLN A 113 -9.76 -10.08 -0.76
C GLN A 113 -9.45 -9.58 0.66
N GLU A 114 -8.89 -10.42 1.53
CA GLU A 114 -8.45 -10.01 2.87
C GLU A 114 -7.29 -9.00 2.81
N LEU A 115 -6.36 -9.18 1.87
CA LEU A 115 -5.32 -8.19 1.59
C LEU A 115 -5.94 -6.83 1.25
N ASN A 116 -6.83 -6.78 0.26
CA ASN A 116 -7.50 -5.53 -0.14
C ASN A 116 -8.34 -4.94 1.00
N HIS A 117 -9.00 -5.78 1.80
CA HIS A 117 -9.79 -5.33 2.92
C HIS A 117 -8.92 -4.59 3.95
N ASN A 118 -7.68 -5.05 4.22
CA ASN A 118 -6.75 -4.32 5.09
C ASN A 118 -6.31 -2.98 4.49
N CYS A 119 -6.14 -2.87 3.17
CA CYS A 119 -5.93 -1.58 2.51
C CYS A 119 -7.12 -0.64 2.77
N MET A 120 -8.35 -1.16 2.68
CA MET A 120 -9.57 -0.37 2.91
C MET A 120 -9.74 0.05 4.37
N LYS A 121 -9.30 -0.77 5.35
CA LYS A 121 -9.30 -0.39 6.77
C LYS A 121 -8.41 0.84 7.02
N CYS A 122 -7.20 0.87 6.44
CA CYS A 122 -6.34 2.06 6.52
C CYS A 122 -7.01 3.28 5.88
N HIS A 123 -7.60 3.10 4.68
CA HIS A 123 -8.30 4.19 3.99
C HIS A 123 -9.49 4.72 4.79
N ALA A 124 -10.28 3.85 5.42
CA ALA A 124 -11.42 4.28 6.23
C ALA A 124 -10.99 5.15 7.41
N LEU A 125 -9.92 4.74 8.11
CA LEU A 125 -9.39 5.51 9.25
C LEU A 125 -8.80 6.85 8.84
N ILE A 126 -7.99 6.89 7.77
CA ILE A 126 -7.22 8.08 7.39
C ILE A 126 -8.06 9.04 6.53
N ARG A 127 -8.93 8.51 5.65
CA ARG A 127 -9.72 9.30 4.69
C ARG A 127 -11.16 9.52 5.12
N GLY A 128 -11.57 9.00 6.28
CA GLY A 128 -12.89 9.23 6.88
C GLY A 128 -14.04 8.63 6.08
N TRP A 129 -13.90 7.36 5.66
CA TRP A 129 -15.00 6.63 5.03
C TRP A 129 -16.02 6.14 6.05
#